data_AF-L0KV75-F1
#
_entry.id   AF-L0KV75-F1
#
_cell.length_a   1.000
_cell.length_b   1.000
_cell.length_c   1.000
_cell.angle_alpha   90.00
_cell.angle_beta   90.00
_cell.angle_gamma   90.00
#
_symmetry.space_group_name_H-M   'P 1'
#
loop_
_entity.id
_entity.type
_entity.pdbx_description
1 polymer ?
#
loop_
_entity_poly.entity_id
_entity_poly.type
_entity_poly.pdbx_seq_one_letter_code
_entity_poly.pdbx_strand_id
1 'polypeptide(L)'
;MTTEGDGVGVTLLGREGLIDAVILKHNRMLEKYNFEFEELDTRFSSCSREIDNIKKEHEELLERIDVLKEKRQQLYHQAEITLEKLIGSDMQQKDVDTIRDSIIKAKSISSEDEEKAVVASILSLLAGGETSEIKSSIESKIAEALAAHEEFISISGRENTLTEDKKLHEEELNKAKPRHSWLENRIQSHKEALKHWENLKNVKEEEIIA
;
A
#
# COMPACT_ATOMS: atom_id res chain seq x y z
N MET A 1 -68.25 5.33 40.55
CA MET A 1 -68.48 5.02 39.12
C MET A 1 -67.13 4.99 38.44
N THR A 2 -66.73 3.80 38.04
CA THR A 2 -65.51 3.50 37.30
C THR A 2 -65.68 3.94 35.86
N THR A 3 -64.77 4.78 35.38
CA THR A 3 -64.49 4.92 33.94
C THR A 3 -63.03 4.59 33.76
N GLU A 4 -62.76 3.32 33.46
CA GLU A 4 -61.50 2.87 32.88
C GLU A 4 -61.43 3.43 31.45
N GLY A 5 -60.48 4.33 31.24
CA GLY A 5 -60.00 4.72 29.92
C GLY A 5 -58.52 4.38 29.89
N ASP A 6 -58.19 3.26 29.25
CA ASP A 6 -56.83 2.82 28.96
C ASP A 6 -56.18 3.84 28.02
N GLY A 7 -55.54 4.85 28.60
CA GLY A 7 -54.86 5.92 27.90
C GLY A 7 -53.41 5.90 28.35
N VAL A 8 -52.50 5.67 27.40
CA VAL A 8 -51.05 5.85 27.60
C VAL A 8 -50.82 7.16 28.33
N GLY A 9 -50.48 7.07 29.62
CA GLY A 9 -50.44 8.21 30.52
C GLY A 9 -49.41 9.23 30.06
N VAL A 10 -49.85 10.32 29.45
CA VAL A 10 -48.98 11.46 29.12
C VAL A 10 -48.71 12.20 30.43
N THR A 11 -47.50 12.02 30.97
CA THR A 11 -47.06 12.78 32.15
C THR A 11 -46.63 14.17 31.69
N LEU A 12 -47.39 15.20 32.06
CA LEU A 12 -47.00 16.59 31.76
C LEU A 12 -45.82 16.99 32.66
N LEU A 13 -44.65 17.20 32.05
CA LEU A 13 -43.48 17.71 32.74
C LEU A 13 -43.54 19.24 32.86
N GLY A 14 -43.17 19.76 34.03
CA GLY A 14 -42.86 21.19 34.19
C GLY A 14 -41.63 21.60 33.38
N ARG A 15 -41.41 22.91 33.21
CA ARG A 15 -40.31 23.44 32.38
C ARG A 15 -38.93 22.87 32.72
N GLU A 16 -38.61 22.70 34.00
CA GLU A 16 -37.33 22.11 34.45
C GLU A 16 -37.20 20.65 34.04
N GLY A 17 -38.24 19.85 34.29
CA GLY A 17 -38.29 18.45 33.84
C GLY A 17 -38.21 18.31 32.31
N LEU A 18 -38.75 19.28 31.56
CA LEU A 18 -38.61 19.32 30.10
C LEU A 18 -37.17 19.63 29.67
N ILE A 19 -36.51 20.58 30.32
CA ILE A 19 -35.09 20.91 30.04
C ILE A 19 -34.19 19.71 30.34
N ASP A 20 -34.37 19.08 31.50
CA ASP A 20 -33.61 17.88 31.89
C ASP A 20 -33.83 16.72 30.90
N ALA A 21 -35.07 16.49 30.47
CA ALA A 21 -35.37 15.48 29.47
C ALA A 21 -34.72 15.76 28.11
N VAL A 22 -34.65 17.04 27.71
CA VAL A 22 -33.98 17.46 26.47
C VAL A 22 -32.46 17.29 26.57
N ILE A 23 -31.85 17.71 27.68
CA ILE A 23 -30.41 17.51 27.93
C ILE A 23 -30.07 16.02 27.91
N LEU A 24 -30.84 15.19 28.63
CA LEU A 24 -30.66 13.73 28.64
C LEU A 24 -30.74 13.13 27.24
N LYS A 25 -31.69 13.59 26.43
CA LYS A 25 -31.83 13.16 25.03
C LYS A 25 -30.62 13.55 24.17
N HIS A 26 -30.11 14.77 24.31
CA HIS A 26 -28.91 15.21 23.59
C HIS A 26 -27.68 14.39 23.99
N ASN A 27 -27.48 14.14 25.29
CA ASN A 27 -26.40 13.29 25.80
C ASN A 27 -26.47 11.86 25.24
N ARG A 28 -27.66 11.23 25.27
CA ARG A 28 -27.83 9.87 24.72
C ARG A 28 -27.54 9.80 23.21
N MET A 29 -27.92 10.83 22.47
CA MET A 29 -27.63 10.91 21.03
C MET A 29 -26.13 11.12 20.78
N LEU A 30 -25.46 11.98 21.57
CA LEU A 30 -24.02 12.19 21.50
C LEU A 30 -23.24 10.91 21.77
N GLU A 31 -23.59 10.16 22.82
CA GLU A 31 -22.96 8.88 23.13
C GLU A 31 -23.02 7.92 21.94
N LYS A 32 -24.22 7.76 21.34
CA LYS A 32 -24.40 6.91 20.16
C LYS A 32 -23.59 7.39 18.96
N TYR A 33 -23.62 8.68 18.65
CA TYR A 33 -22.93 9.22 17.49
C TYR A 33 -21.41 9.22 17.67
N ASN A 34 -20.90 9.53 18.86
CA ASN A 34 -19.47 9.47 19.15
C ASN A 34 -18.94 8.04 19.01
N PHE A 35 -19.66 7.04 19.54
CA PHE A 35 -19.26 5.64 19.40
C PHE A 35 -19.13 5.22 17.93
N GLU A 36 -20.14 5.53 17.12
CA GLU A 36 -20.11 5.24 15.68
C GLU A 36 -19.02 6.02 14.95
N PHE A 37 -18.80 7.28 15.34
CA PHE A 37 -17.78 8.13 14.75
C PHE A 37 -16.38 7.62 15.03
N GLU A 38 -16.07 7.23 16.28
CA GLU A 38 -14.77 6.67 16.66
C GLU A 38 -14.45 5.37 15.91
N GLU A 39 -15.45 4.50 15.71
CA GLU A 39 -15.29 3.28 14.91
C GLU A 39 -14.96 3.63 13.44
N LEU A 40 -15.71 4.56 12.83
CA LEU A 40 -15.46 5.01 11.47
C LEU A 40 -14.11 5.71 11.32
N ASP A 41 -13.74 6.55 12.27
CA ASP A 41 -12.50 7.34 12.26
C ASP A 41 -11.26 6.43 12.37
N THR A 42 -11.35 5.39 13.20
CA THR A 42 -10.34 4.34 13.30
C THR A 42 -10.16 3.62 11.96
N ARG A 43 -11.28 3.23 11.31
CA ARG A 43 -11.23 2.61 9.97
C ARG A 43 -10.66 3.55 8.91
N PHE A 44 -11.03 4.83 8.96
CA PHE A 44 -10.56 5.87 8.04
C PHE A 44 -9.04 6.05 8.16
N SER A 45 -8.55 6.13 9.39
CA SER A 45 -7.12 6.22 9.70
C SER A 45 -6.36 4.97 9.23
N SER A 46 -6.93 3.77 9.45
CA SER A 46 -6.35 2.52 8.98
C SER A 46 -6.26 2.46 7.46
N CYS A 47 -7.35 2.73 6.73
CA CYS A 47 -7.37 2.72 5.27
C CYS A 47 -6.40 3.76 4.69
N SER A 48 -6.35 4.96 5.27
CA SER A 48 -5.42 6.01 4.83
C SER A 48 -3.97 5.57 4.99
N ARG A 49 -3.64 4.94 6.12
CA ARG A 49 -2.30 4.38 6.36
C ARG A 49 -1.95 3.27 5.37
N GLU A 50 -2.87 2.36 5.08
CA GLU A 50 -2.61 1.29 4.10
C GLU A 50 -2.41 1.86 2.69
N ILE A 51 -3.18 2.88 2.28
CA ILE A 51 -2.97 3.58 1.01
C ILE A 51 -1.55 4.18 0.94
N ASP A 52 -1.09 4.81 2.02
CA ASP A 52 0.25 5.41 2.06
C ASP A 52 1.36 4.36 2.08
N ASN A 53 1.16 3.25 2.78
CA ASN A 53 2.06 2.09 2.73
C ASN A 53 2.16 1.53 1.31
N ILE A 54 1.03 1.33 0.64
CA ILE A 54 1.00 0.82 -0.74
C ILE A 54 1.72 1.76 -1.71
N LYS A 55 1.55 3.08 -1.57
CA LYS A 55 2.30 4.06 -2.39
C LYS A 55 3.79 3.91 -2.18
N LYS A 56 4.23 3.77 -0.92
CA LYS A 56 5.64 3.60 -0.59
C LYS A 56 6.19 2.29 -1.17
N GLU A 57 5.47 1.18 -0.99
CA GLU A 57 5.84 -0.12 -1.57
C GLU A 57 5.91 -0.06 -3.10
N HIS A 58 5.00 0.68 -3.73
CA HIS A 58 5.00 0.87 -5.18
C HIS A 58 6.23 1.65 -5.66
N GLU A 59 6.61 2.72 -4.94
CA GLU A 59 7.82 3.49 -5.25
C GLU A 59 9.09 2.63 -5.09
N GLU A 60 9.19 1.87 -3.99
CA GLU A 60 10.31 0.94 -3.74
C GLU A 60 10.38 -0.17 -4.81
N LEU A 61 9.22 -0.67 -5.27
CA LEU A 61 9.14 -1.67 -6.33
C LEU A 61 9.65 -1.12 -7.67
N LEU A 62 9.25 0.10 -8.05
CA LEU A 62 9.70 0.74 -9.28
C LEU A 62 11.21 1.00 -9.25
N GLU A 63 11.73 1.52 -8.14
CA GLU A 63 13.17 1.69 -7.96
C GLU A 63 13.91 0.35 -8.09
N ARG A 64 13.39 -0.71 -7.46
CA ARG A 64 13.99 -2.04 -7.55
C ARG A 64 14.00 -2.57 -8.98
N ILE A 65 12.93 -2.38 -9.73
CA ILE A 65 12.83 -2.76 -11.15
C ILE A 65 13.92 -2.08 -11.97
N ASP A 66 14.11 -0.77 -11.79
CA ASP A 66 15.10 -0.01 -12.55
C ASP A 66 16.54 -0.43 -12.18
N VAL A 67 16.80 -0.64 -10.89
CA VAL A 67 18.09 -1.16 -10.41
C VAL A 67 18.40 -2.53 -11.01
N LEU A 68 17.42 -3.44 -11.08
CA LEU A 68 17.63 -4.78 -11.63
C LEU A 68 17.90 -4.76 -13.14
N LYS A 69 17.19 -3.91 -13.89
CA LYS A 69 17.42 -3.72 -15.33
C LYS A 69 18.83 -3.17 -15.60
N GLU A 70 19.23 -2.13 -14.88
CA GLU A 70 20.56 -1.54 -15.02
C GLU A 70 21.66 -2.54 -14.60
N LYS A 71 21.47 -3.24 -13.47
CA LYS A 71 22.41 -4.26 -12.99
C LYS A 71 22.64 -5.35 -14.04
N ARG A 72 21.57 -5.88 -14.64
CA ARG A 72 21.66 -6.89 -15.70
C ARG A 72 22.46 -6.37 -16.89
N GLN A 73 22.17 -5.15 -17.35
CA GLN A 73 22.86 -4.54 -18.49
C GLN A 73 24.36 -4.33 -18.21
N GLN A 74 24.69 -3.81 -17.02
CA GLN A 74 26.07 -3.58 -16.61
C GLN A 74 26.86 -4.89 -16.49
N LEU A 75 26.28 -5.93 -15.92
CA LEU A 75 26.94 -7.23 -15.77
C LEU A 75 27.27 -7.86 -17.13
N TYR A 76 26.34 -7.83 -18.08
CA TYR A 76 26.63 -8.30 -19.43
C TYR A 76 27.68 -7.46 -20.16
N HIS A 77 27.66 -6.13 -19.99
CA HIS A 77 28.71 -5.28 -20.55
C HIS A 77 30.09 -5.55 -19.94
N GLN A 78 30.17 -5.74 -18.64
CA GLN A 78 31.41 -6.12 -17.97
C GLN A 78 31.89 -7.51 -18.39
N ALA A 79 30.98 -8.45 -18.67
CA ALA A 79 31.30 -9.76 -19.22
C ALA A 79 31.92 -9.64 -20.63
N GLU A 80 31.35 -8.81 -21.51
CA GLU A 80 31.94 -8.50 -22.84
C GLU A 80 33.35 -7.92 -22.74
N ILE A 81 33.57 -6.92 -21.88
CA ILE A 81 34.89 -6.31 -21.68
C ILE A 81 35.90 -7.34 -21.16
N THR A 82 35.45 -8.22 -20.26
CA THR A 82 36.32 -9.26 -19.70
C THR A 82 36.65 -10.32 -20.74
N LEU A 83 35.70 -10.66 -21.61
CA LEU A 83 35.83 -11.62 -22.70
C LEU A 83 36.90 -11.21 -23.73
N GLU A 84 37.06 -9.91 -24.01
CA GLU A 84 38.11 -9.42 -24.92
C GLU A 84 39.53 -9.81 -24.45
N LYS A 85 39.72 -10.04 -23.15
CA LYS A 85 41.01 -10.46 -22.58
C LYS A 85 41.36 -11.93 -22.84
N LEU A 86 40.41 -12.74 -23.32
CA LEU A 86 40.62 -14.14 -23.69
C LEU A 86 41.12 -14.33 -25.12
N ILE A 87 41.13 -13.26 -25.92
CA ILE A 87 41.57 -13.32 -27.33
C ILE A 87 43.07 -13.63 -27.39
N GLY A 88 43.42 -14.77 -27.98
CA GLY A 88 44.81 -15.13 -28.32
C GLY A 88 45.63 -15.78 -27.21
N SER A 89 45.12 -15.83 -25.97
CA SER A 89 45.81 -16.44 -24.82
C SER A 89 45.21 -17.80 -24.40
N ASP A 90 43.88 -17.87 -24.26
CA ASP A 90 43.19 -19.00 -23.59
C ASP A 90 42.09 -19.66 -24.43
N MET A 91 41.62 -19.00 -25.50
CA MET A 91 40.47 -19.47 -26.27
C MET A 91 40.57 -19.10 -27.75
N GLN A 92 39.97 -19.94 -28.62
CA GLN A 92 39.93 -19.68 -30.06
C GLN A 92 39.05 -18.46 -30.35
N GLN A 93 39.49 -17.62 -31.29
CA GLN A 93 38.76 -16.42 -31.70
C GLN A 93 37.28 -16.71 -32.04
N LYS A 94 37.03 -17.82 -32.76
CA LYS A 94 35.67 -18.24 -33.15
C LYS A 94 34.74 -18.43 -31.93
N ASP A 95 35.26 -18.97 -30.83
CA ASP A 95 34.47 -19.29 -29.65
C ASP A 95 34.23 -18.00 -28.87
N VAL A 96 35.22 -17.10 -28.84
CA VAL A 96 35.10 -15.75 -28.24
C VAL A 96 34.03 -14.94 -28.98
N ASP A 97 34.04 -14.96 -30.30
CA ASP A 97 33.05 -14.27 -31.12
C ASP A 97 31.64 -14.85 -30.89
N THR A 98 31.53 -16.18 -30.80
CA THR A 98 30.26 -16.86 -30.50
C THR A 98 29.71 -16.47 -29.13
N ILE A 99 30.57 -16.40 -28.10
CA ILE A 99 30.16 -15.94 -26.77
C ILE A 99 29.73 -14.47 -26.82
N ARG A 100 30.47 -13.60 -27.53
CA ARG A 100 30.13 -12.18 -27.65
C ARG A 100 28.74 -12.01 -28.26
N ASP A 101 28.46 -12.68 -29.37
CA ASP A 101 27.14 -12.64 -30.02
C ASP A 101 26.04 -13.18 -29.10
N SER A 102 26.34 -14.22 -28.33
CA SER A 102 25.41 -14.78 -27.35
C SER A 102 25.14 -13.82 -26.19
N ILE A 103 26.13 -13.06 -25.71
CA ILE A 103 25.93 -12.02 -24.68
C ILE A 103 25.06 -10.87 -25.23
N ILE A 104 25.33 -10.42 -26.46
CA ILE A 104 24.52 -9.39 -27.13
C ILE A 104 23.07 -9.87 -27.25
N LYS A 105 22.88 -11.14 -27.65
CA LYS A 105 21.56 -11.75 -27.70
C LYS A 105 20.90 -11.79 -26.31
N ALA A 106 21.60 -12.29 -25.30
CA ALA A 106 21.10 -12.40 -23.92
C ALA A 106 20.59 -11.06 -23.39
N LYS A 107 21.34 -9.96 -23.57
CA LYS A 107 20.92 -8.60 -23.19
C LYS A 107 19.53 -8.21 -23.74
N SER A 108 19.20 -8.64 -24.95
CA SER A 108 17.97 -8.26 -25.65
C SER A 108 16.77 -9.18 -25.39
N ILE A 109 16.99 -10.34 -24.77
CA ILE A 109 15.93 -11.30 -24.48
C ILE A 109 15.09 -10.79 -23.30
N SER A 110 13.76 -10.86 -23.42
CA SER A 110 12.83 -10.60 -22.31
C SER A 110 12.28 -11.87 -21.66
N SER A 111 12.42 -13.03 -22.33
CA SER A 111 11.96 -14.33 -21.82
C SER A 111 13.04 -14.97 -20.96
N GLU A 112 12.70 -15.28 -19.71
CA GLU A 112 13.61 -15.94 -18.76
C GLU A 112 14.15 -17.27 -19.30
N ASP A 113 13.27 -18.11 -19.87
CA ASP A 113 13.64 -19.43 -20.41
C ASP A 113 14.59 -19.33 -21.61
N GLU A 114 14.36 -18.35 -22.49
CA GLU A 114 15.25 -18.12 -23.64
C GLU A 114 16.62 -17.61 -23.19
N GLU A 115 16.67 -16.74 -22.18
CA GLU A 115 17.94 -16.24 -21.64
C GLU A 115 18.70 -17.37 -20.96
N LYS A 116 18.03 -18.22 -20.16
CA LYS A 116 18.61 -19.42 -19.55
C LYS A 116 19.27 -20.32 -20.59
N ALA A 117 18.61 -20.55 -21.71
CA ALA A 117 19.15 -21.36 -22.80
C ALA A 117 20.42 -20.74 -23.42
N VAL A 118 20.42 -19.42 -23.63
CA VAL A 118 21.60 -18.70 -24.15
C VAL A 118 22.74 -18.70 -23.14
N VAL A 119 22.46 -18.43 -21.86
CA VAL A 119 23.44 -18.47 -20.77
C VAL A 119 24.06 -19.87 -20.64
N ALA A 120 23.25 -20.93 -20.70
CA ALA A 120 23.76 -22.30 -20.68
C ALA A 120 24.72 -22.59 -21.84
N SER A 121 24.43 -22.06 -23.04
CA SER A 121 25.34 -22.17 -24.19
C SER A 121 26.66 -21.44 -23.94
N ILE A 122 26.64 -20.26 -23.32
CA ILE A 122 27.85 -19.51 -22.99
C ILE A 122 28.70 -20.27 -21.97
N LEU A 123 28.08 -20.74 -20.89
CA LEU A 123 28.78 -21.49 -19.84
C LEU A 123 29.40 -22.78 -20.38
N SER A 124 28.71 -23.48 -21.30
CA SER A 124 29.27 -24.66 -21.95
C SER A 124 30.53 -24.35 -22.79
N LEU A 125 30.62 -23.18 -23.41
CA LEU A 125 31.80 -22.76 -24.16
C LEU A 125 32.95 -22.35 -23.23
N LEU A 126 32.63 -21.67 -22.13
CA LEU A 126 33.62 -21.26 -21.12
C LEU A 126 34.23 -22.46 -20.37
N ALA A 127 33.45 -23.52 -20.15
CA ALA A 127 33.91 -24.77 -19.54
C ALA A 127 34.94 -25.53 -20.40
N GLY A 128 35.13 -25.15 -21.67
CA GLY A 128 36.14 -25.74 -22.54
C GLY A 128 37.57 -25.32 -22.15
N GLY A 129 38.47 -26.31 -22.04
CA GLY A 129 39.89 -26.09 -21.74
C GLY A 129 40.19 -25.88 -20.27
N GLU A 130 41.34 -25.28 -19.95
CA GLU A 130 41.74 -25.01 -18.56
C GLU A 130 40.94 -23.82 -18.00
N THR A 131 40.54 -23.92 -16.73
CA THR A 131 39.83 -22.86 -16.03
C THR A 131 40.81 -21.74 -15.68
N SER A 132 40.51 -20.52 -16.12
CA SER A 132 41.27 -19.33 -15.76
C SER A 132 40.42 -18.34 -14.97
N GLU A 133 41.06 -17.48 -14.18
CA GLU A 133 40.37 -16.44 -13.39
C GLU A 133 39.47 -15.57 -14.27
N ILE A 134 39.89 -15.32 -15.51
CA ILE A 134 39.12 -14.54 -16.49
C ILE A 134 37.82 -15.26 -16.85
N LYS A 135 37.86 -16.57 -17.13
CA LYS A 135 36.66 -17.39 -17.42
C LYS A 135 35.71 -17.40 -16.24
N SER A 136 36.20 -17.69 -15.03
CA SER A 136 35.36 -17.68 -13.82
C SER A 136 34.76 -16.29 -13.55
N SER A 137 35.49 -15.21 -13.86
CA SER A 137 34.97 -13.85 -13.74
C SER A 137 33.87 -13.53 -14.76
N ILE A 138 33.87 -14.14 -15.94
CA ILE A 138 32.81 -14.01 -16.94
C ILE A 138 31.59 -14.83 -16.50
N GLU A 139 31.80 -16.08 -16.08
CA GLU A 139 30.75 -16.97 -15.58
C GLU A 139 29.97 -16.34 -14.43
N SER A 140 30.67 -15.78 -13.43
CA SER A 140 30.03 -15.09 -12.29
C SER A 140 29.14 -13.94 -12.75
N LYS A 141 29.64 -13.08 -13.65
CA LYS A 141 28.87 -11.92 -14.13
C LYS A 141 27.62 -12.32 -14.91
N ILE A 142 27.73 -13.35 -15.75
CA ILE A 142 26.61 -13.86 -16.54
C ILE A 142 25.58 -14.52 -15.62
N ALA A 143 26.02 -15.31 -14.64
CA ALA A 143 25.13 -15.92 -13.65
C ALA A 143 24.42 -14.87 -12.80
N GLU A 144 25.12 -13.82 -12.36
CA GLU A 144 24.52 -12.70 -11.63
C GLU A 144 23.56 -11.87 -12.48
N ALA A 145 23.81 -11.74 -13.79
CA ALA A 145 22.92 -11.05 -14.72
C ALA A 145 21.61 -11.82 -14.89
N LEU A 146 21.71 -13.15 -15.02
CA LEU A 146 20.56 -14.04 -15.06
C LEU A 146 19.75 -13.96 -13.76
N ALA A 147 20.41 -14.04 -12.60
CA ALA A 147 19.74 -13.92 -11.31
C ALA A 147 19.02 -12.57 -11.14
N ALA A 148 19.60 -11.47 -11.64
CA ALA A 148 18.94 -10.17 -11.65
C ALA A 148 17.69 -10.16 -12.55
N HIS A 149 17.71 -10.89 -13.67
CA HIS A 149 16.54 -11.03 -14.53
C HIS A 149 15.45 -11.90 -13.88
N GLU A 150 15.81 -13.03 -13.27
CA GLU A 150 14.88 -13.90 -12.53
C GLU A 150 14.18 -13.12 -11.42
N GLU A 151 14.93 -12.32 -10.65
CA GLU A 151 14.35 -11.45 -9.63
C GLU A 151 13.39 -10.43 -10.27
N PHE A 152 13.79 -9.77 -11.36
CA PHE A 152 12.94 -8.83 -12.08
C PHE A 152 11.62 -9.47 -12.53
N ILE A 153 11.66 -10.66 -13.12
CA ILE A 153 10.45 -11.38 -13.55
C ILE A 153 9.58 -11.76 -12.35
N SER A 154 10.19 -12.18 -11.23
CA SER A 154 9.46 -12.57 -10.01
C SER A 154 8.69 -11.41 -9.36
N ILE A 155 9.21 -10.19 -9.48
CA ILE A 155 8.55 -8.98 -8.94
C ILE A 155 7.67 -8.29 -10.00
N SER A 156 7.90 -8.57 -11.27
CA SER A 156 7.09 -8.08 -12.38
C SER A 156 5.67 -8.63 -12.25
N GLY A 157 4.68 -7.74 -12.22
CA GLY A 157 3.27 -8.10 -12.00
C GLY A 157 2.74 -7.82 -10.60
N ARG A 158 3.61 -7.62 -9.59
CA ARG A 158 3.19 -7.13 -8.25
C ARG A 158 2.62 -5.71 -8.30
N GLU A 159 2.97 -4.92 -9.33
CA GLU A 159 2.39 -3.59 -9.56
C GLU A 159 0.84 -3.65 -9.70
N ASN A 160 0.33 -4.68 -10.38
CA ASN A 160 -1.11 -4.84 -10.58
C ASN A 160 -1.84 -5.12 -9.26
N THR A 161 -1.24 -5.93 -8.38
CA THR A 161 -1.83 -6.25 -7.08
C THR A 161 -1.84 -5.01 -6.19
N LEU A 162 -0.72 -4.26 -6.14
CA LEU A 162 -0.65 -3.00 -5.39
C LEU A 162 -1.68 -1.97 -5.88
N THR A 163 -1.89 -1.89 -7.20
CA THR A 163 -2.87 -0.99 -7.79
C THR A 163 -4.30 -1.37 -7.41
N GLU A 164 -4.64 -2.66 -7.45
CA GLU A 164 -5.97 -3.14 -7.05
C GLU A 164 -6.19 -2.95 -5.54
N ASP A 165 -5.21 -3.30 -4.71
CA ASP A 165 -5.30 -3.13 -3.24
C ASP A 165 -5.50 -1.66 -2.85
N LYS A 166 -4.76 -0.74 -3.49
CA LYS A 166 -4.95 0.70 -3.30
C LYS A 166 -6.37 1.12 -3.64
N LYS A 167 -6.90 0.67 -4.78
CA LYS A 167 -8.25 0.99 -5.23
C LYS A 167 -9.30 0.47 -4.25
N LEU A 168 -9.14 -0.75 -3.71
CA LEU A 168 -10.04 -1.30 -2.71
C LEU A 168 -10.12 -0.43 -1.45
N HIS A 169 -8.97 0.01 -0.93
CA HIS A 169 -8.94 0.91 0.23
C HIS A 169 -9.50 2.30 -0.08
N GLU A 170 -9.23 2.84 -1.27
CA GLU A 170 -9.82 4.11 -1.72
C GLU A 170 -11.35 4.01 -1.84
N GLU A 171 -11.87 2.90 -2.35
CA GLU A 171 -13.31 2.63 -2.42
C GLU A 171 -13.95 2.52 -1.03
N GLU A 172 -13.31 1.84 -0.09
CA GLU A 172 -13.78 1.75 1.29
C GLU A 172 -13.86 3.13 1.95
N LEU A 173 -12.80 3.93 1.79
CA LEU A 173 -12.73 5.29 2.31
C LEU A 173 -13.81 6.19 1.69
N ASN A 174 -14.01 6.09 0.38
CA ASN A 174 -15.06 6.84 -0.33
C ASN A 174 -16.47 6.44 0.10
N LYS A 175 -16.71 5.16 0.43
CA LYS A 175 -18.00 4.69 0.99
C LYS A 175 -18.24 5.20 2.41
N ALA A 176 -17.21 5.29 3.24
CA ALA A 176 -17.31 5.73 4.64
C ALA A 176 -17.39 7.26 4.80
N LYS A 177 -16.77 8.03 3.89
CA LYS A 177 -16.63 9.49 3.98
C LYS A 177 -17.95 10.27 4.17
N PRO A 178 -19.05 9.97 3.45
CA PRO A 178 -20.31 10.69 3.66
C PRO A 178 -20.87 10.49 5.07
N ARG A 179 -20.77 9.27 5.62
CA ARG A 179 -21.27 8.96 6.96
C ARG A 179 -20.40 9.60 8.04
N HIS A 180 -19.09 9.55 7.88
CA HIS A 180 -18.12 10.20 8.76
C HIS A 180 -18.40 11.71 8.86
N SER A 181 -18.49 12.39 7.72
CA SER A 181 -18.79 13.84 7.69
C SER A 181 -20.18 14.17 8.25
N TRP A 182 -21.19 13.33 8.01
CA TRP A 182 -22.51 13.51 8.60
C TRP A 182 -22.47 13.40 10.13
N LEU A 183 -21.77 12.40 10.66
CA LEU A 183 -21.61 12.20 12.10
C LEU A 183 -20.86 13.37 12.75
N GLU A 184 -19.77 13.84 12.16
CA GLU A 184 -19.01 14.99 12.63
C GLU A 184 -19.90 16.22 12.80
N ASN A 185 -20.62 16.59 11.74
CA ASN A 185 -21.57 17.72 11.77
C ASN A 185 -22.69 17.50 12.79
N ARG A 186 -23.20 16.27 12.90
CA ARG A 186 -24.29 15.95 13.82
C ARG A 186 -23.87 16.03 15.27
N ILE A 187 -22.69 15.50 15.60
CA ILE A 187 -22.08 15.59 16.93
C ILE A 187 -21.91 17.07 17.29
N GLN A 188 -21.35 17.88 16.39
CA GLN A 188 -21.16 19.31 16.62
C GLN A 188 -22.49 20.04 16.90
N SER A 189 -23.51 19.79 16.06
CA SER A 189 -24.85 20.35 16.27
C SER A 189 -25.47 19.94 17.62
N HIS A 190 -25.29 18.69 18.04
CA HIS A 190 -25.78 18.23 19.34
C HIS A 190 -25.01 18.84 20.52
N LYS A 191 -23.68 19.06 20.39
CA LYS A 191 -22.88 19.77 21.40
C LYS A 191 -23.32 21.22 21.57
N GLU A 192 -23.60 21.91 20.47
CA GLU A 192 -24.09 23.29 20.49
C GLU A 192 -25.47 23.40 21.14
N ALA A 193 -26.38 22.48 20.78
CA ALA A 193 -27.70 22.42 21.39
C ALA A 193 -27.61 22.10 22.89
N LEU A 194 -26.77 21.15 23.29
CA LEU A 194 -26.54 20.81 24.70
C LEU A 194 -26.10 22.04 25.50
N LYS A 195 -25.08 22.76 24.99
CA LYS A 195 -24.58 24.00 25.60
C LYS A 195 -25.69 25.04 25.76
N HIS A 196 -26.57 25.19 24.78
CA HIS A 196 -27.70 26.10 24.86
C HIS A 196 -28.68 25.72 26.00
N TRP A 197 -29.04 24.44 26.10
CA TRP A 197 -29.98 23.96 27.12
C TRP A 197 -29.39 23.98 28.53
N GLU A 198 -28.10 23.67 28.67
CA GLU A 198 -27.37 23.79 29.94
C GLU A 198 -27.31 25.26 30.41
N ASN A 199 -27.04 26.20 29.51
CA ASN A 199 -27.08 27.63 29.84
C ASN A 199 -28.47 28.07 30.30
N LEU A 200 -29.55 27.61 29.64
CA LEU A 200 -30.92 27.93 30.03
C LEU A 200 -31.34 27.33 31.38
N LYS A 201 -30.67 26.25 31.81
CA LYS A 201 -30.82 25.66 33.14
C LYS A 201 -30.11 26.50 34.19
N ASN A 202 -28.84 26.85 33.94
CA ASN A 202 -27.99 27.58 34.88
C ASN A 202 -28.48 29.01 35.16
N VAL A 203 -28.94 29.74 34.13
CA VAL A 203 -29.50 31.10 34.30
C VAL A 203 -30.69 31.12 35.26
N LYS A 204 -31.45 30.02 35.33
CA LYS A 204 -32.58 29.90 36.25
C LYS A 204 -32.18 29.53 37.67
N GLU A 205 -31.16 28.68 37.84
CA GLU A 205 -30.64 28.36 39.17
C GLU A 205 -30.12 29.64 39.86
N GLU A 206 -29.51 30.55 39.10
CA GLU A 206 -29.08 31.87 39.58
C GLU A 206 -30.26 32.82 39.94
N GLU A 207 -31.37 32.79 39.19
CA GLU A 207 -32.60 33.58 39.50
C GLU A 207 -33.39 33.04 40.71
N ILE A 208 -33.26 31.76 41.07
CA ILE A 208 -33.97 31.14 42.21
C ILE A 208 -33.20 31.34 43.53
N ILE A 209 -31.88 31.56 43.47
CA ILE A 209 -30.99 31.73 44.63
C ILE A 209 -30.82 33.21 45.03
N ALA A 210 -31.19 34.17 44.16
CA ALA A 210 -31.15 35.62 44.41
C ALA A 210 -32.42 36.15 45.10
#